data_AF-A0AAJ1XZ39-F1
#
_entry.id   AF-A0AAJ1XZ39-F1
#
_cell.length_a   1.000
_cell.length_b   1.000
_cell.length_c   1.000
_cell.angle_alpha   90.00
_cell.angle_beta   90.00
_cell.angle_gamma   90.00
#
_symmetry.space_group_name_H-M   'P 1'
#
loop_
_entity.id
_entity.type
_entity.pdbx_description
1 polymer ?
#
loop_
_entity_poly.entity_id
_entity_poly.type
_entity_poly.pdbx_seq_one_letter_code
_entity_poly.pdbx_strand_id
1 'polypeptide(L)'
;MKVIYKVLYPMGFEKHEVEDNFPTSLPFVEIEPLGGLGNEQSQFFNFSEQKWEEAVTQDYSKKLNLLENLANSLEVSNSELKQANEKLTAKAESLAQINSKTMLTSLQNTKEIDAIKEQIGGAK
;
A
#
# COMPACT_ATOMS: atom_id res chain seq x y z
N MET A 1 -39.70 -24.65 -30.06
CA MET A 1 -39.16 -23.50 -29.31
C MET A 1 -37.65 -23.62 -29.33
N LYS A 2 -36.95 -22.54 -29.66
CA LYS A 2 -35.48 -22.45 -29.65
C LYS A 2 -34.99 -21.47 -28.60
N VAL A 3 -33.74 -21.62 -28.20
CA VAL A 3 -33.08 -20.73 -27.24
C VAL A 3 -32.17 -19.75 -27.99
N ILE A 4 -32.25 -18.47 -27.64
CA ILE A 4 -31.34 -17.42 -28.11
C ILE A 4 -30.72 -16.70 -26.92
N TYR A 5 -29.52 -16.17 -27.12
CA TYR A 5 -28.74 -15.47 -26.11
C TYR A 5 -28.51 -14.03 -26.57
N LYS A 6 -28.99 -13.07 -25.79
CA LYS A 6 -28.69 -11.66 -26.01
C LYS A 6 -27.31 -11.37 -25.46
N VAL A 7 -26.38 -10.95 -26.32
CA VAL A 7 -25.03 -10.55 -25.91
C VAL A 7 -25.11 -9.23 -25.13
N LEU A 8 -24.62 -9.23 -23.90
CA LEU A 8 -24.43 -8.01 -23.11
C LEU A 8 -23.01 -7.48 -23.35
N TYR A 9 -22.90 -6.19 -23.66
CA TYR A 9 -21.60 -5.55 -23.87
C TYR A 9 -21.13 -4.86 -22.59
N PRO A 10 -19.88 -5.04 -22.14
CA PRO A 10 -18.82 -5.85 -22.77
C PRO A 10 -18.85 -7.34 -22.42
N MET A 11 -19.61 -7.76 -21.40
CA MET A 11 -19.63 -9.14 -20.90
C MET A 11 -21.03 -9.56 -20.46
N GLY A 12 -21.30 -10.86 -20.54
CA GLY A 12 -22.52 -11.49 -20.09
C GLY A 12 -23.54 -11.76 -21.18
N PHE A 13 -24.65 -12.36 -20.78
CA PHE A 13 -25.76 -12.70 -21.67
C PHE A 13 -27.10 -12.78 -20.93
N GLU A 14 -28.19 -12.56 -21.68
CA GLU A 14 -29.56 -12.90 -21.25
C GLU A 14 -30.08 -14.08 -22.10
N LYS A 15 -30.64 -15.11 -21.44
CA LYS A 15 -31.24 -16.28 -22.11
C LYS A 15 -32.71 -16.01 -22.43
N HIS A 16 -33.12 -16.30 -23.66
CA HIS A 16 -34.50 -16.18 -24.11
C HIS A 16 -34.96 -17.46 -24.82
N GLU A 17 -36.21 -17.87 -24.57
CA GLU A 17 -36.88 -18.92 -25.31
C GLU A 17 -37.87 -18.29 -26.28
N VAL A 18 -37.75 -18.64 -27.56
CA VAL A 18 -38.53 -18.06 -28.66
C VAL A 18 -39.06 -19.15 -29.58
N GLU A 19 -40.01 -18.80 -30.45
CA GLU A 19 -40.50 -19.71 -31.48
C GLU A 19 -39.36 -20.14 -32.43
N ASP A 20 -39.45 -21.34 -33.00
CA ASP A 20 -38.38 -21.91 -33.83
C ASP A 20 -38.08 -21.06 -35.07
N ASN A 21 -39.09 -20.37 -35.58
CA ASN A 21 -39.04 -19.48 -36.73
C ASN A 21 -38.64 -18.03 -36.39
N PHE A 22 -38.36 -17.72 -35.12
CA PHE A 22 -38.04 -16.36 -34.70
C PHE A 22 -36.73 -15.88 -35.37
N PRO A 23 -36.71 -14.71 -36.03
CA PRO A 23 -35.52 -14.21 -36.70
C PRO A 23 -34.45 -13.79 -35.69
N THR A 24 -33.26 -14.41 -35.77
CA THR A 24 -32.12 -14.05 -34.91
C THR A 24 -31.28 -12.97 -35.59
N SER A 25 -31.06 -11.85 -34.89
CA SER A 25 -30.20 -10.75 -35.35
C SER A 25 -29.51 -10.09 -34.15
N LEU A 26 -28.42 -9.35 -34.38
CA LEU A 26 -27.70 -8.65 -33.32
C LEU A 26 -28.67 -7.78 -32.49
N PRO A 27 -28.59 -7.81 -31.14
CA PRO A 27 -27.53 -8.41 -30.30
C PRO A 27 -27.76 -9.89 -29.91
N PHE A 28 -28.66 -10.63 -30.57
CA PHE A 28 -28.94 -12.04 -30.25
C PHE A 28 -28.08 -13.02 -31.06
N VAL A 29 -27.67 -14.11 -30.42
CA VAL A 29 -26.93 -15.24 -31.00
C VAL A 29 -27.58 -16.56 -30.59
N GLU A 30 -27.47 -17.60 -31.41
CA GLU A 30 -27.97 -18.96 -31.09
C GLU A 30 -26.90 -19.86 -30.45
N ILE A 31 -25.67 -19.35 -30.35
CA ILE A 31 -24.52 -20.09 -29.84
C ILE A 31 -24.58 -20.11 -28.32
N GLU A 32 -24.55 -21.31 -27.74
CA GLU A 32 -24.60 -21.51 -26.30
C GLU A 32 -23.37 -20.92 -25.58
N PRO A 33 -23.57 -20.14 -24.50
CA PRO A 33 -22.50 -19.64 -23.63
C PRO A 33 -21.64 -20.76 -23.04
N LEU A 34 -20.40 -20.42 -22.67
CA LEU A 34 -19.51 -21.34 -21.98
C LEU A 34 -20.12 -21.78 -20.64
N GLY A 35 -20.19 -23.09 -20.41
CA GLY A 35 -20.58 -23.70 -19.15
C GLY A 35 -19.38 -23.96 -18.23
N GLY A 36 -19.65 -24.22 -16.94
CA GLY A 36 -18.61 -24.59 -15.97
C GLY A 36 -17.74 -23.45 -15.45
N LEU A 37 -18.07 -22.20 -15.77
CA LEU A 37 -17.43 -21.01 -15.21
C LEU A 37 -17.88 -20.80 -13.76
N GLY A 38 -16.98 -20.29 -12.90
CA GLY A 38 -17.33 -19.91 -11.52
C GLY A 38 -18.40 -18.81 -11.46
N ASN A 39 -18.49 -17.99 -12.50
CA ASN A 39 -19.58 -17.08 -12.76
C ASN A 39 -19.93 -17.16 -14.25
N GLU A 40 -21.13 -17.64 -14.58
CA GLU A 40 -21.60 -17.82 -15.96
C GLU A 40 -21.61 -16.51 -16.76
N GLN A 41 -21.68 -15.35 -16.12
CA GLN A 41 -21.64 -14.05 -16.79
C GLN A 41 -20.22 -13.57 -17.10
N SER A 42 -19.18 -14.27 -16.63
CA SER A 42 -17.77 -13.92 -16.88
C SER A 42 -17.30 -14.41 -18.24
N GLN A 43 -17.99 -13.96 -19.29
CA GLN A 43 -17.68 -14.28 -20.67
C GLN A 43 -18.18 -13.17 -21.60
N PHE A 44 -17.61 -13.07 -22.79
CA PHE A 44 -18.05 -12.16 -23.83
C PHE A 44 -18.17 -12.90 -25.16
N PHE A 45 -19.00 -12.38 -26.06
CA PHE A 45 -19.14 -12.97 -27.40
C PHE A 45 -18.14 -12.33 -28.36
N ASN A 46 -17.21 -13.12 -28.87
CA ASN A 46 -16.29 -12.69 -29.92
C ASN A 46 -17.00 -12.78 -31.28
N PHE A 47 -17.45 -11.64 -31.81
CA PHE A 47 -18.16 -11.57 -33.08
C PHE A 47 -17.30 -11.96 -34.30
N SER A 48 -15.97 -11.82 -34.21
CA SER A 48 -15.06 -12.21 -35.28
C SER A 48 -14.89 -13.74 -35.36
N GLU A 49 -14.79 -14.39 -34.20
CA GLU A 49 -14.62 -15.84 -34.07
C GLU A 49 -15.95 -16.60 -33.94
N GLN A 50 -17.07 -15.89 -33.81
CA GLN A 50 -18.41 -16.42 -33.58
C GLN A 50 -18.47 -17.41 -32.41
N LYS A 51 -17.89 -17.05 -31.27
CA LYS A 51 -17.84 -17.91 -30.08
C LYS A 51 -17.84 -17.11 -28.79
N TRP A 52 -18.24 -17.76 -27.71
CA TRP A 52 -18.08 -17.23 -26.37
C TRP A 52 -16.65 -17.46 -25.86
N GLU A 53 -16.09 -16.44 -25.22
CA GLU A 53 -14.76 -16.48 -24.62
C GLU A 53 -14.86 -16.10 -23.14
N GLU A 54 -14.15 -16.84 -22.27
CA GLU A 54 -14.10 -16.55 -20.84
C GLU A 54 -13.44 -15.20 -20.61
N ALA A 55 -14.09 -14.36 -19.82
CA ALA A 55 -13.53 -13.08 -19.41
C ALA A 55 -12.47 -13.33 -18.33
N VAL A 56 -11.20 -13.29 -18.72
CA VAL A 56 -10.10 -13.35 -17.77
C VAL A 56 -9.95 -11.99 -17.08
N THR A 57 -10.66 -11.80 -15.97
CA THR A 57 -10.40 -10.67 -15.07
C THR A 57 -9.18 -10.98 -14.22
N GLN A 58 -8.17 -10.11 -14.23
CA GLN A 58 -7.05 -10.24 -13.29
C GLN A 58 -7.59 -10.13 -11.86
N ASP A 59 -7.24 -11.11 -11.00
CA ASP A 59 -7.55 -11.05 -9.56
C ASP A 59 -6.70 -9.95 -8.89
N TYR A 60 -7.24 -8.73 -8.87
CA TYR A 60 -6.61 -7.58 -8.23
C TYR A 60 -6.60 -7.69 -6.70
N SER A 61 -7.38 -8.59 -6.11
CA SER A 61 -7.48 -8.75 -4.65
C SER A 61 -6.13 -9.13 -4.05
N LYS A 62 -5.35 -9.99 -4.74
CA LYS A 62 -4.00 -10.36 -4.29
C LYS A 62 -3.03 -9.16 -4.29
N LYS A 63 -3.09 -8.33 -5.34
CA LYS A 63 -2.27 -7.11 -5.43
C LYS A 63 -2.69 -6.09 -4.37
N LEU A 64 -3.98 -5.94 -4.15
CA LEU A 64 -4.53 -5.04 -3.13
C LEU A 64 -4.11 -5.49 -1.72
N ASN A 65 -4.29 -6.77 -1.39
CA ASN A 65 -3.83 -7.35 -0.13
C ASN A 65 -2.31 -7.16 0.09
N LEU A 66 -1.50 -7.33 -0.95
CA LEU A 66 -0.05 -7.07 -0.86
C LEU A 66 0.24 -5.59 -0.56
N LEU A 67 -0.45 -4.66 -1.24
CA LEU A 67 -0.28 -3.23 -1.02
C LEU A 67 -0.71 -2.81 0.40
N GLU A 68 -1.81 -3.36 0.92
CA GLU A 68 -2.26 -3.12 2.29
C GLU A 68 -1.24 -3.63 3.31
N ASN A 69 -0.73 -4.85 3.13
CA ASN A 69 0.31 -5.41 4.02
C ASN A 69 1.60 -4.58 4.01
N LEU A 70 2.05 -4.13 2.83
CA LEU A 70 3.22 -3.25 2.71
C LEU A 70 2.97 -1.89 3.37
N ALA A 71 1.79 -1.29 3.18
CA ALA A 71 1.43 -0.02 3.79
C ALA A 71 1.43 -0.12 5.32
N ASN A 72 0.81 -1.16 5.88
CA ASN A 72 0.80 -1.41 7.32
C ASN A 72 2.22 -1.60 7.88
N SER A 73 3.05 -2.38 7.19
CA SER A 73 4.44 -2.58 7.59
C SER A 73 5.24 -1.27 7.58
N LEU A 74 5.06 -0.44 6.55
CA LEU A 74 5.73 0.85 6.43
C LEU A 74 5.28 1.82 7.52
N GLU A 75 3.99 1.82 7.88
CA GLU A 75 3.47 2.66 8.95
C GLU A 75 4.09 2.31 10.31
N VAL A 76 4.19 1.01 10.62
CA VAL A 76 4.86 0.52 11.84
C VAL A 76 6.33 0.96 11.86
N SER A 77 7.09 0.67 10.80
CA SER A 77 8.51 1.05 10.74
C SER A 77 8.72 2.56 10.82
N ASN A 78 7.84 3.36 10.23
CA ASN A 78 7.93 4.82 10.30
C ASN A 78 7.64 5.34 11.71
N SER A 79 6.71 4.73 12.44
CA SER A 79 6.45 5.04 13.85
C SER A 79 7.66 4.74 14.73
N GLU A 80 8.28 3.57 14.55
CA GLU A 80 9.50 3.18 15.27
C GLU A 80 10.66 4.14 15.00
N LEU A 81 10.85 4.54 13.73
CA LEU A 81 11.87 5.51 13.34
C LEU A 81 11.65 6.88 13.97
N LYS A 82 10.40 7.37 14.02
CA LYS A 82 10.07 8.64 14.70
C LYS A 82 10.42 8.58 16.18
N GLN A 83 10.03 7.52 16.87
CA GLN A 83 10.35 7.33 18.29
C GLN A 83 11.86 7.24 18.54
N ALA A 84 12.60 6.54 17.67
CA ALA A 84 14.06 6.48 17.76
C ALA A 84 14.69 7.86 17.57
N ASN A 85 14.18 8.65 16.62
CA ASN A 85 14.67 10.00 16.35
C ASN A 85 14.39 10.98 17.51
N GLU A 86 13.21 10.89 18.12
CA GLU A 86 12.88 11.66 19.34
C GLU A 86 13.84 11.32 20.49
N LYS A 87 14.11 10.03 20.72
CA LYS A 87 15.09 9.59 21.73
C LYS A 87 16.50 10.10 21.44
N LEU A 88 16.93 10.07 20.19
CA LEU A 88 18.23 10.61 19.78
C LEU A 88 18.32 12.11 20.00
N THR A 89 17.26 12.85 19.66
CA THR A 89 17.17 14.30 19.86
C THR A 89 17.29 14.65 21.35
N ALA A 90 16.50 14.00 22.21
CA ALA A 90 16.56 14.19 23.66
C ALA A 90 17.96 13.87 24.23
N LYS A 91 18.62 12.81 23.73
CA LYS A 91 19.98 12.46 24.14
C LYS A 91 21.01 13.52 23.69
N ALA A 92 20.87 14.05 22.47
CA ALA A 92 21.73 15.10 21.96
C ALA A 92 21.59 16.40 22.78
N GLU A 93 20.38 16.79 23.12
CA GLU A 93 20.11 17.94 23.99
C GLU A 93 20.70 17.74 25.39
N SER A 94 20.51 16.56 25.99
CA SER A 94 21.09 16.23 27.30
C SER A 94 22.62 16.30 27.28
N LEU A 95 23.27 15.78 26.24
CA LEU A 95 24.71 15.88 26.08
C LEU A 95 25.19 17.32 25.91
N ALA A 96 24.47 18.15 25.14
CA ALA A 96 24.78 19.56 24.99
C ALA A 96 24.70 20.32 26.33
N GLN A 97 23.69 20.02 27.15
CA GLN A 97 23.55 20.58 28.49
C GLN A 97 24.69 20.14 29.42
N ILE A 98 25.02 18.84 29.44
CA ILE A 98 26.13 18.31 30.24
C ILE A 98 27.44 18.96 29.82
N ASN A 99 27.72 19.06 28.52
CA ASN A 99 28.94 19.69 28.02
C ASN A 99 29.04 21.15 28.44
N SER A 100 27.94 21.90 28.35
CA SER A 100 27.88 23.30 28.80
C SER A 100 28.15 23.44 30.29
N LYS A 101 27.56 22.57 31.12
CA LYS A 101 27.77 22.54 32.57
C LYS A 101 29.22 22.19 32.92
N THR A 102 29.78 21.18 32.28
CA THR A 102 31.18 20.78 32.46
C THR A 102 32.15 21.90 32.09
N MET A 103 31.91 22.61 30.98
CA MET A 103 32.72 23.75 30.57
C MET A 103 32.65 24.87 31.61
N LEU A 104 31.46 25.20 32.13
CA LEU A 104 31.29 26.19 33.17
C LEU A 104 32.02 25.82 34.47
N THR A 105 31.87 24.58 34.93
CA THR A 105 32.56 24.07 36.12
C THR A 105 34.07 24.06 35.92
N SER A 106 34.58 23.69 34.73
CA SER A 106 36.01 23.74 34.43
C SER A 106 36.56 25.17 34.49
N LEU A 107 35.81 26.15 33.99
CA LEU A 107 36.18 27.56 34.08
C LEU A 107 36.19 28.07 35.53
N GLN A 108 35.20 27.67 36.34
CA GLN A 108 35.14 27.99 37.76
C GLN A 108 36.34 27.39 38.51
N ASN A 109 36.63 26.11 38.32
CA ASN A 109 37.76 25.42 38.93
C ASN A 109 39.09 26.09 38.55
N THR A 110 39.25 26.53 37.30
CA THR A 110 40.46 27.22 36.84
C THR A 110 40.64 28.54 37.59
N LYS A 111 39.57 29.33 37.73
CA LYS A 111 39.61 30.58 38.52
C LYS A 111 39.92 30.35 39.99
N GLU A 112 39.33 29.32 40.60
CA GLU A 112 39.59 28.95 41.99
C GLU A 112 41.05 28.52 42.19
N ILE A 113 41.59 27.72 41.28
CA ILE A 113 43.01 27.32 41.29
C ILE A 113 43.92 28.54 41.21
N ASP A 114 43.63 29.49 40.32
CA ASP A 114 44.45 30.71 40.18
C ASP A 114 44.39 31.57 41.44
N ALA A 115 43.21 31.75 42.05
CA ALA A 115 43.05 32.45 43.32
C ALA A 115 43.81 31.79 44.48
N ILE A 116 43.81 30.45 44.54
CA ILE A 116 44.58 29.71 45.55
C ILE A 116 46.09 29.90 45.34
N LYS A 117 46.58 29.84 44.09
CA LYS A 117 47.99 30.06 43.76
C LYS A 117 48.48 31.45 44.20
N GLU A 118 47.64 32.47 44.03
CA GLU A 118 47.94 33.83 44.52
C GLU A 118 48.05 33.87 46.05
N GLN A 119 47.13 33.22 46.76
CA GLN A 119 47.10 33.21 48.24
C GLN A 119 48.29 32.49 48.88
N ILE A 120 48.78 31.41 48.26
CA ILE A 120 49.93 30.65 48.78
C ILE A 120 51.29 31.24 48.35
N GLY A 121 51.29 32.43 47.73
CA GLY A 121 52.51 33.14 47.34
C GLY A 121 53.26 32.49 46.19
N GLY A 122 52.52 31.93 45.22
CA GLY A 122 52.94 31.18 44.03
C GLY A 122 54.45 31.10 43.78
N ALA A 123 54.98 29.86 43.73
CA ALA A 123 56.40 29.56 43.51
C ALA A 123 57.10 30.59 42.63
N LYS A 124 57.95 31.43 43.25
CA LYS A 124 59.00 32.18 42.55
C LYS A 124 60.09 31.22 42.08
#